data_AF-A0A1I7W3F8-F1
#
_entry.id   AF-A0A1I7W3F8-F1
#
_cell.length_a   1.000
_cell.length_b   1.000
_cell.length_c   1.000
_cell.angle_alpha   90.00
_cell.angle_beta   90.00
_cell.angle_gamma   90.00
#
_symmetry.space_group_name_H-M   'P 1'
#
loop_
_entity.id
_entity.type
_entity.pdbx_description
1 polymer ?
#
loop_
_entity_poly.entity_id
_entity_poly.type
_entity_poly.pdbx_seq_one_letter_code
_entity_poly.pdbx_strand_id
1 'polypeptide(L)' 'MSREHTTHTSEKRFKCKISKKDFAAPSSLRTHIRTHTGKKPIECKICGKIFTTTSTLRNH' A
#
# COMPACT_ATOMS: atom_id res chain seq x y z
N MET A 1 19.66 23.21 17.91
CA MET A 1 19.08 23.60 16.61
C MET A 1 18.81 22.34 15.82
N SER A 2 17.63 21.79 16.05
CA SER A 2 17.14 20.52 15.54
C SER A 2 17.16 20.52 14.02
N ARG A 3 18.17 19.89 13.42
CA ARG A 3 18.15 19.54 12.00
C ARG A 3 17.63 18.12 11.85
N GLU A 4 16.40 17.94 12.30
CA GLU A 4 15.55 16.95 11.69
C GLU A 4 15.20 17.54 10.33
N HIS A 5 15.96 17.15 9.30
CA HIS A 5 15.41 17.15 7.94
C HIS A 5 14.33 16.08 7.93
N THR A 6 13.21 16.34 8.59
CA THR A 6 11.93 15.81 8.16
C THR A 6 11.73 16.43 6.80
N THR A 7 12.24 15.76 5.77
CA THR A 7 11.61 15.78 4.46
C THR A 7 10.15 15.42 4.70
N HIS A 8 9.36 16.46 4.98
CA HIS A 8 7.92 16.45 4.96
C HIS A 8 7.46 16.44 3.50
N THR A 9 8.16 15.67 2.67
CA THR A 9 7.59 15.20 1.43
C THR A 9 6.58 14.18 1.89
N SER A 10 5.32 14.55 1.87
CA SER A 10 4.18 13.63 1.91
C SER A 10 4.20 12.76 0.65
N GLU A 11 5.35 12.13 0.34
CA GLU A 11 5.43 11.00 -0.56
C GLU A 11 4.49 9.99 0.03
N LYS A 12 3.37 9.80 -0.64
CA LYS A 12 2.32 8.88 -0.25
C LYS A 12 2.94 7.47 -0.25
N ARG A 13 3.60 7.10 0.85
CA ARG A 13 4.22 5.80 1.03
C ARG A 13 3.11 4.77 1.07
N PHE A 14 3.20 3.80 0.20
CA PHE A 14 2.21 2.74 0.07
C PHE A 14 2.56 1.66 1.09
N LYS A 15 1.89 1.69 2.25
CA LYS A 15 2.13 0.72 3.32
C LYS A 15 1.41 -0.59 3.04
N CYS A 16 2.15 -1.69 3.11
CA CYS A 16 1.57 -3.03 3.11
C CYS A 16 0.82 -3.27 4.42
N LYS A 17 -0.48 -3.59 4.34
CA LYS A 17 -1.29 -3.89 5.54
C LYS A 17 -0.97 -5.25 6.17
N ILE A 18 -0.33 -6.17 5.43
CA ILE A 18 -0.01 -7.51 5.89
C ILE A 18 1.30 -7.50 6.69
N SER A 19 2.37 -6.94 6.11
CA SER A 19 3.71 -6.94 6.71
C SER A 19 4.15 -5.58 7.27
N LYS A 20 3.27 -4.56 7.27
CA LYS A 20 3.56 -3.17 7.70
C LYS A 20 4.78 -2.53 7.01
N LYS A 21 5.24 -3.07 5.89
CA LYS A 21 6.38 -2.56 5.12
C LYS A 21 5.95 -1.41 4.22
N ASP A 22 6.75 -0.36 4.17
CA ASP A 22 6.48 0.83 3.36
C ASP A 22 7.14 0.73 1.99
N PHE A 23 6.44 1.20 0.96
CA PHE A 23 6.91 1.22 -0.42
C PHE A 23 6.80 2.62 -0.99
N ALA A 24 7.81 3.04 -1.77
CA ALA A 24 7.80 4.34 -2.45
C ALA A 24 6.81 4.40 -3.62
N ALA A 25 6.44 3.25 -4.19
CA ALA A 25 5.57 3.16 -5.36
C ALA A 25 4.43 2.13 -5.17
N PRO A 26 3.24 2.39 -5.75
CA PRO A 26 2.11 1.46 -5.68
C PRO A 26 2.36 0.19 -6.48
N SER A 27 3.13 0.27 -7.57
CA SER A 27 3.57 -0.90 -8.35
C SER A 27 4.40 -1.86 -7.50
N SER A 28 5.37 -1.34 -6.72
CA SER A 28 6.18 -2.14 -5.80
C SER A 28 5.32 -2.78 -4.71
N LEU A 29 4.36 -2.03 -4.13
CA LEU A 29 3.43 -2.60 -3.17
C LEU A 29 2.55 -3.70 -3.80
N ARG A 30 2.04 -3.50 -5.02
CA ARG A 30 1.22 -4.51 -5.73
C ARG A 30 1.98 -5.81 -5.92
N THR A 31 3.22 -5.74 -6.39
CA THR A 31 4.06 -6.92 -6.60
C THR A 31 4.39 -7.61 -5.27
N HIS A 32 4.64 -6.83 -4.21
CA HIS A 32 4.85 -7.36 -2.86
C HIS A 32 3.60 -8.04 -2.28
N ILE A 33 2.40 -7.48 -2.43
CA ILE A 33 1.17 -8.12 -1.91
C ILE A 33 0.93 -9.49 -2.56
N ARG A 34 1.38 -9.67 -3.81
CA ARG A 34 1.32 -10.97 -4.50
C ARG A 34 2.17 -12.04 -3.79
N THR A 35 3.25 -11.67 -3.10
CA THR A 35 4.08 -12.65 -2.35
C THR A 35 3.39 -13.16 -1.09
N HIS A 36 2.50 -12.36 -0.48
CA HIS A 36 1.73 -12.77 0.70
C HIS A 36 0.56 -13.69 0.38
N THR A 37 -0.13 -13.41 -0.71
CA THR A 37 -1.43 -14.05 -0.99
C THR A 37 -1.41 -14.97 -2.20
N GLY A 38 -0.38 -14.91 -3.04
CA GLY A 38 -0.34 -15.56 -4.35
C GLY A 38 -1.41 -15.04 -5.33
N LYS A 39 -2.27 -14.11 -4.90
CA LYS A 39 -3.44 -13.63 -5.64
C LYS A 39 -3.19 -12.24 -6.20
N LYS A 40 -3.92 -11.90 -7.27
CA LYS A 40 -3.84 -10.59 -7.93
C LYS A 40 -4.50 -9.55 -7.02
N PRO A 41 -3.76 -8.52 -6.54
CA PRO A 41 -4.35 -7.46 -5.74
C PRO A 41 -5.35 -6.64 -6.54
N ILE A 42 -6.37 -6.12 -5.86
CA ILE A 42 -7.48 -5.35 -6.41
C ILE A 42 -7.48 -3.98 -5.74
N GLU A 43 -7.48 -2.92 -6.55
CA GLU A 43 -7.51 -1.55 -6.06
C GLU A 43 -8.94 -1.00 -6.06
N CYS A 44 -9.34 -0.36 -4.96
CA CYS A 44 -10.57 0.39 -4.88
C CYS A 44 -10.46 1.66 -5.73
N LYS A 45 -11.30 1.80 -6.76
CA LYS A 45 -11.32 2.99 -7.62
C LYS A 45 -11.76 4.26 -6.89
N ILE A 46 -12.45 4.13 -5.76
CA ILE A 46 -13.00 5.26 -4.99
C ILE A 46 -11.92 5.87 -4.08
N CYS A 47 -11.21 5.04 -3.32
CA CYS A 47 -10.25 5.52 -2.31
C CYS A 47 -8.78 5.13 -2.58
N GLY A 48 -8.51 4.35 -3.63
CA GLY A 48 -7.15 3.89 -3.98
C GLY A 48 -6.55 2.85 -3.02
N LYS A 49 -7.33 2.29 -2.09
CA LYS A 49 -6.84 1.22 -1.20
C LYS A 49 -6.70 -0.09 -1.97
N ILE A 50 -5.66 -0.86 -1.64
CA ILE A 50 -5.40 -2.17 -2.25
C ILE A 50 -5.90 -3.28 -1.32
N PHE A 51 -6.65 -4.23 -1.90
CA PHE A 51 -7.21 -5.41 -1.26
C PHE A 51 -6.73 -6.67 -1.98
N THR A 52 -6.76 -7.81 -1.30
CA THR A 52 -6.34 -9.11 -1.85
C THR A 52 -7.50 -9.95 -2.36
N THR A 53 -8.73 -9.56 -2.03
CA THR A 53 -9.96 -10.31 -2.31
C THR A 53 -11.11 -9.36 -2.63
N THR A 54 -11.95 -9.75 -3.58
CA THR A 54 -13.14 -8.99 -4.02
C THR A 54 -14.14 -8.80 -2.88
N SER A 55 -14.36 -9.82 -2.05
CA SER A 55 -15.25 -9.74 -0.89
C SER A 55 -14.81 -8.66 0.09
N THR A 56 -13.51 -8.56 0.34
CA THR A 56 -12.92 -7.57 1.25
C THR A 56 -12.93 -6.17 0.67
N LEU A 57 -12.80 -6.04 -0.66
CA LEU A 57 -13.01 -4.78 -1.36
C LEU A 57 -14.47 -4.32 -1.29
N ARG A 58 -15.41 -5.25 -1.48
CA ARG A 58 -16.85 -4.95 -1.51
C ARG A 58 -17.39 -4.54 -0.14
N ASN A 59 -16.81 -5.07 0.94
CA ASN A 59 -17.19 -4.76 2.33
C ASN A 59 -16.34 -3.65 2.96
N HIS A 60 -15.42 -3.06 2.22
CA HIS A 60 -14.51 -2.02 2.71
C HIS A 60 -15.15 -0.64 2.62
#